data_AF-A0A9N8HT76-F1
#
_entry.id   AF-A0A9N8HT76-F1
#
_cell.length_a   1.000
_cell.length_b   1.000
_cell.length_c   1.000
_cell.angle_alpha   90.00
_cell.angle_beta   90.00
_cell.angle_gamma   90.00
#
_symmetry.space_group_name_H-M   'P 1'
#
loop_
_entity.id
_entity.type
_entity.pdbx_description
1 polymer ?
#
loop_
_entity_poly.entity_id
_entity_poly.type
_entity_poly.pdbx_seq_one_letter_code
_entity_poly.pdbx_strand_id
1 'polypeptide(L)'
;MEATLTQKLLNEEQTDLFDQGDKGEFTQEMVPDEAIHTARVASSLLGICIGIFIQGSTLALSYLLTVFVGFEDTALSDRVCYTVALVWSVVSSMMGVTVLLLMRSILITAFYSTHSDIEHNTTLEAKEELMAQIIDIIQKYYTIGSLFGFGLSWTVADYLLGLKGHLYPSFATLSIAIVWYICPSTKCASFKGHCGKIQDEDGKDHLGPNNDISAALDLEHPASQQAQG
;
A
#
# COMPACT_ATOMS: atom_id res chain seq x y z
N MET A 1 -17.08 19.14 -14.43
CA MET A 1 -16.16 19.94 -13.59
C MET A 1 -16.20 19.53 -12.13
N GLU A 2 -17.26 18.87 -11.65
CA GLU A 2 -17.39 18.43 -10.25
C GLU A 2 -16.47 17.25 -9.87
N ALA A 3 -16.18 16.31 -10.78
CA ALA A 3 -15.35 15.14 -10.49
C ALA A 3 -13.89 15.48 -10.09
N THR A 4 -13.36 16.63 -10.51
CA THR A 4 -12.00 17.07 -10.17
C THR A 4 -11.92 17.66 -8.76
N LEU A 5 -13.04 18.15 -8.22
CA LEU A 5 -13.10 18.77 -6.90
C LEU A 5 -13.22 17.70 -5.80
N THR A 6 -13.94 16.61 -6.09
CA THR A 6 -14.01 15.45 -5.20
C THR A 6 -12.67 14.72 -5.08
N GLN A 7 -11.87 14.65 -6.16
CA GLN A 7 -10.53 14.06 -6.08
C GLN A 7 -9.53 14.93 -5.29
N LYS A 8 -9.66 16.25 -5.33
CA LYS A 8 -8.80 17.13 -4.54
C LYS A 8 -9.11 17.04 -3.04
N LEU A 9 -10.39 17.01 -2.68
CA LEU A 9 -10.79 16.85 -1.27
C LEU A 9 -10.36 15.50 -0.69
N LEU A 10 -10.43 14.42 -1.48
CA LEU A 10 -9.91 13.11 -1.06
C LEU A 10 -8.38 13.10 -0.87
N ASN A 11 -7.64 13.93 -1.62
CA ASN A 11 -6.18 13.98 -1.54
C ASN A 11 -5.69 14.94 -0.43
N GLU A 12 -6.41 16.02 -0.15
CA GLU A 12 -6.14 16.92 1.00
C GLU A 12 -6.45 16.23 2.33
N GLU A 13 -7.58 15.53 2.45
CA GLU A 13 -7.94 14.81 3.68
C GLU A 13 -6.94 13.69 4.02
N GLN A 14 -6.34 13.07 2.99
CA GLN A 14 -5.33 12.03 3.18
C GLN A 14 -3.94 12.59 3.56
N THR A 15 -3.69 13.89 3.34
CA THR A 15 -2.41 14.52 3.63
C THR A 15 -2.37 15.15 5.03
N ASP A 16 -3.50 15.68 5.52
CA ASP A 16 -3.59 16.27 6.87
C ASP A 16 -3.70 15.22 7.98
N LEU A 17 -4.08 13.97 7.67
CA LEU A 17 -4.12 12.88 8.64
C LEU A 17 -2.73 12.28 8.99
N PHE A 18 -1.67 12.71 8.30
CA PHE A 18 -0.30 12.22 8.51
C PHE A 18 0.60 13.16 9.34
N ASP A 19 0.07 14.30 9.82
CA ASP A 19 0.84 15.34 10.54
C ASP A 19 0.37 15.56 11.99
N GLN A 20 -0.22 14.55 12.64
CA GLN A 20 -0.36 14.54 14.09
C GLN A 20 0.66 13.62 14.74
N GLY A 21 1.87 14.16 14.89
CA GLY A 21 2.86 13.65 15.82
C GLY A 21 2.41 13.95 17.26
N ASP A 22 1.62 13.04 17.84
CA ASP A 22 1.71 12.82 19.28
C ASP A 22 2.82 11.80 19.52
N LYS A 23 3.86 12.23 20.24
CA LYS A 23 5.00 11.41 20.65
C LYS A 23 4.54 10.47 21.78
N GLY A 24 3.59 9.60 21.44
CA GLY A 24 3.39 8.37 22.17
C GLY A 24 4.61 7.51 21.93
N GLU A 25 5.52 7.49 22.90
CA GLU A 25 6.44 6.40 23.20
C GLU A 25 5.63 5.14 23.57
N PHE A 26 4.58 4.86 22.79
CA PHE A 26 3.72 3.71 22.87
C PHE A 26 4.62 2.57 22.47
N THR A 27 5.00 1.84 23.51
CA THR A 27 5.83 0.68 23.49
C THR A 27 5.57 -0.04 22.19
N GLN A 28 6.57 0.02 21.31
CA GLN A 28 6.71 -0.84 20.15
C GLN A 28 6.77 -2.25 20.75
N GLU A 29 5.60 -2.76 21.12
CA GLU A 29 5.36 -4.06 21.69
C GLU A 29 5.69 -5.00 20.54
N MET A 30 6.99 -5.27 20.48
CA MET A 30 7.74 -6.16 19.64
C MET A 30 6.86 -6.92 18.65
N VAL A 31 6.32 -6.23 17.64
CA VAL A 31 5.76 -6.92 16.48
C VAL A 31 6.97 -7.68 15.95
N PRO A 32 6.96 -9.02 16.04
CA PRO A 32 8.18 -9.79 15.86
C PRO A 32 8.72 -9.45 14.48
N ASP A 33 9.96 -8.94 14.41
CA ASP A 33 10.62 -8.56 13.17
C ASP A 33 10.54 -9.69 12.11
N GLU A 34 10.47 -10.93 12.60
CA GLU A 34 10.24 -12.14 11.84
C GLU A 34 8.91 -12.13 11.06
N ALA A 35 7.81 -11.66 11.65
CA ALA A 35 6.50 -11.57 10.98
C ALA A 35 6.53 -10.52 9.85
N ILE A 36 7.18 -9.37 10.08
CA ILE A 36 7.32 -8.32 9.06
C ILE A 36 8.19 -8.84 7.91
N HIS A 37 9.31 -9.49 8.20
CA HIS A 37 10.17 -10.07 7.17
C HIS A 37 9.44 -11.14 6.36
N THR A 38 8.72 -12.04 7.03
CA THR A 38 7.93 -13.09 6.39
C THR A 38 6.84 -12.50 5.50
N ALA A 39 6.11 -11.49 5.97
CA ALA A 39 5.09 -10.79 5.18
C ALA A 39 5.68 -10.12 3.93
N ARG A 40 6.85 -9.49 4.03
CA ARG A 40 7.56 -8.89 2.89
C ARG A 40 7.94 -9.93 1.84
N VAL A 41 8.54 -11.04 2.26
CA VAL A 41 8.93 -12.13 1.36
C VAL A 41 7.71 -12.78 0.72
N ALA A 42 6.69 -13.10 1.50
CA ALA A 42 5.45 -13.71 1.00
C ALA A 42 4.74 -12.79 -0.02
N SER A 43 4.66 -11.49 0.26
CA SER A 43 4.03 -10.52 -0.64
C SER A 43 4.82 -10.36 -1.95
N SER A 44 6.15 -10.36 -1.86
CA SER A 44 7.03 -10.32 -3.03
C SER A 44 6.87 -11.58 -3.89
N LEU A 45 6.88 -12.77 -3.28
CA LEU A 45 6.67 -14.04 -3.98
C LEU A 45 5.29 -14.11 -4.63
N LEU A 46 4.24 -13.67 -3.94
CA LEU A 46 2.89 -13.58 -4.50
C LEU A 46 2.88 -12.68 -5.74
N GLY A 47 3.49 -11.49 -5.65
CA GLY A 47 3.65 -10.58 -6.77
C GLY A 47 4.35 -11.26 -7.96
N ILE A 48 5.49 -11.93 -7.71
CA ILE A 48 6.24 -12.65 -8.75
C ILE A 48 5.35 -13.70 -9.45
N CYS A 49 4.64 -14.54 -8.68
CA CYS A 49 3.75 -15.56 -9.22
C CYS A 49 2.64 -14.95 -10.10
N ILE A 50 2.04 -13.84 -9.66
CA ILE A 50 1.00 -13.15 -10.43
C ILE A 50 1.57 -12.52 -11.71
N GLY A 51 2.75 -11.89 -11.63
CA GLY A 51 3.44 -11.35 -12.80
C GLY A 51 3.74 -12.42 -13.84
N ILE A 52 4.23 -13.59 -13.40
CA ILE A 52 4.46 -14.75 -14.26
C ILE A 52 3.15 -15.25 -14.88
N PHE A 53 2.07 -15.33 -14.10
CA PHE A 53 0.77 -15.79 -14.56
C PHE A 53 0.18 -14.88 -15.65
N ILE A 54 0.24 -13.56 -15.45
CA ILE A 54 -0.26 -12.56 -16.41
C ILE A 54 0.51 -12.68 -17.74
N GLN A 55 1.83 -12.79 -17.67
CA GLN A 55 2.66 -12.90 -18.87
C GLN A 55 2.50 -14.25 -19.56
N GLY A 56 2.42 -15.35 -18.81
CA GLY A 56 2.15 -16.68 -19.35
C GLY A 56 0.81 -16.74 -20.07
N SER A 57 -0.22 -16.09 -19.52
CA SER A 57 -1.54 -16.00 -20.14
C SER A 57 -1.50 -15.18 -21.44
N THR A 58 -0.69 -14.12 -21.49
CA THR A 58 -0.46 -13.33 -22.71
C THR A 58 0.24 -14.15 -23.79
N LEU A 59 1.22 -14.97 -23.41
CA LEU A 59 1.94 -15.83 -24.34
C LEU A 59 1.05 -16.95 -24.88
N ALA A 60 0.20 -17.52 -24.03
CA ALA A 60 -0.82 -18.49 -24.43
C ALA A 60 -1.82 -17.88 -25.42
N LEU A 61 -2.27 -16.64 -25.20
CA LEU A 61 -3.14 -15.94 -26.14
C LEU A 61 -2.43 -15.67 -27.48
N SER A 62 -1.18 -15.21 -27.47
CA SER A 62 -0.40 -14.99 -28.69
C SER A 62 -0.19 -16.28 -29.50
N TYR A 63 0.07 -17.39 -28.80
CA TYR A 63 0.13 -18.71 -29.43
C TYR A 63 -1.21 -19.12 -30.03
N LEU A 64 -2.31 -18.95 -29.28
CA LEU A 64 -3.66 -19.26 -29.73
C LEU A 64 -4.03 -18.43 -30.95
N LEU A 65 -3.76 -17.11 -30.94
CA LEU A 65 -3.94 -16.23 -32.09
C LEU A 65 -3.17 -16.73 -33.31
N THR A 66 -1.90 -17.10 -33.14
CA THR A 66 -1.07 -17.63 -34.24
C THR A 66 -1.68 -18.90 -34.85
N VAL A 67 -2.20 -19.80 -34.01
CA VAL A 67 -2.81 -21.06 -34.45
C VAL A 67 -4.14 -20.82 -35.16
N PHE A 68 -5.00 -19.94 -34.66
CA PHE A 68 -6.32 -19.70 -35.27
C PHE A 68 -6.25 -18.83 -36.52
N VAL A 69 -5.43 -17.77 -36.48
CA VAL A 69 -5.33 -16.79 -37.56
C VAL A 69 -4.48 -17.29 -38.72
N GLY A 70 -3.54 -18.23 -38.48
CA GLY A 70 -2.73 -18.84 -39.53
C GLY A 70 -3.52 -19.59 -40.63
N PHE A 71 -4.84 -19.77 -40.45
CA PHE A 71 -5.73 -20.43 -41.42
C PHE A 71 -6.55 -19.47 -42.29
N GLU A 72 -6.61 -18.17 -42.01
CA GLU A 72 -7.46 -17.19 -42.73
C GLU A 72 -6.66 -16.01 -43.31
N ASP A 73 -7.16 -15.44 -44.42
CA ASP A 73 -6.51 -14.40 -45.25
C ASP A 73 -5.77 -13.29 -44.47
N THR A 74 -4.54 -13.01 -44.89
CA THR A 74 -3.52 -12.22 -44.18
C THR A 74 -3.87 -10.75 -43.93
N ALA A 75 -4.83 -10.15 -44.65
CA ALA A 75 -5.12 -8.72 -44.52
C ALA A 75 -6.16 -8.36 -43.44
N LEU A 76 -7.12 -9.24 -43.15
CA LEU A 76 -8.11 -9.02 -42.08
C LEU A 76 -7.49 -9.35 -40.70
N SER A 77 -6.56 -10.30 -40.71
CA SER A 77 -5.77 -10.80 -39.57
C SER A 77 -5.12 -9.70 -38.74
N ASP A 78 -4.42 -8.75 -39.38
CA ASP A 78 -3.61 -7.76 -38.65
C ASP A 78 -4.48 -6.88 -37.73
N ARG A 79 -5.62 -6.39 -38.22
CA ARG A 79 -6.54 -5.55 -37.43
C ARG A 79 -7.14 -6.31 -36.25
N VAL A 80 -7.48 -7.59 -36.46
CA VAL A 80 -8.01 -8.44 -35.38
C VAL A 80 -6.93 -8.70 -34.34
N CYS A 81 -5.70 -8.99 -34.76
CA CYS A 81 -4.57 -9.19 -33.86
C CYS A 81 -4.33 -7.99 -32.95
N TYR A 82 -4.27 -6.77 -33.52
CA TYR A 82 -4.11 -5.54 -32.73
C TYR A 82 -5.27 -5.31 -31.75
N THR A 83 -6.51 -5.55 -32.20
CA THR A 83 -7.69 -5.35 -31.35
C THR A 83 -7.71 -6.34 -30.18
N VAL A 84 -7.41 -7.61 -30.44
CA VAL A 84 -7.33 -8.64 -29.40
C VAL A 84 -6.19 -8.35 -28.43
N ALA A 85 -5.02 -7.94 -28.92
CA ALA A 85 -3.91 -7.54 -28.07
C ALA A 85 -4.27 -6.37 -27.15
N LEU A 86 -4.95 -5.33 -27.68
CA LEU A 86 -5.41 -4.19 -26.88
C LEU A 86 -6.44 -4.60 -25.82
N VAL A 87 -7.45 -5.38 -26.20
CA VAL A 87 -8.47 -5.88 -25.27
C VAL A 87 -7.80 -6.73 -24.18
N TRP A 88 -6.84 -7.56 -24.56
CA TRP A 88 -6.09 -8.38 -23.61
C TRP A 88 -5.21 -7.58 -22.66
N SER A 89 -4.58 -6.50 -23.13
CA SER A 89 -3.86 -5.56 -22.26
C SER A 89 -4.77 -4.91 -21.23
N VAL A 90 -6.02 -4.57 -21.59
CA VAL A 90 -7.01 -4.05 -20.64
C VAL A 90 -7.40 -5.13 -19.63
N VAL A 91 -7.70 -6.35 -20.08
CA VAL A 91 -8.08 -7.46 -19.20
C VAL A 91 -6.96 -7.82 -18.22
N SER A 92 -5.72 -7.91 -18.69
CA SER A 92 -4.56 -8.20 -17.83
C SER A 92 -4.29 -7.08 -16.82
N SER A 93 -4.46 -5.82 -17.22
CA SER A 93 -4.37 -4.67 -16.31
C SER A 93 -5.46 -4.73 -15.23
N MET A 94 -6.72 -4.99 -15.61
CA MET A 94 -7.82 -5.16 -14.66
C MET A 94 -7.59 -6.35 -13.73
N MET A 95 -7.02 -7.44 -14.22
CA MET A 95 -6.68 -8.61 -13.40
C MET A 95 -5.63 -8.26 -12.34
N GLY A 96 -4.56 -7.55 -12.70
CA GLY A 96 -3.55 -7.09 -11.74
C GLY A 96 -4.12 -6.20 -10.63
N VAL A 97 -5.00 -5.26 -11.00
CA VAL A 97 -5.70 -4.39 -10.02
C VAL A 97 -6.67 -5.18 -9.14
N THR A 98 -7.40 -6.13 -9.71
CA THR A 98 -8.34 -6.97 -8.95
C THR A 98 -7.61 -7.78 -7.89
N VAL A 99 -6.46 -8.37 -8.23
CA VAL A 99 -5.64 -9.13 -7.27
C VAL A 99 -5.12 -8.22 -6.15
N LEU A 100 -4.69 -6.99 -6.47
CA LEU A 100 -4.30 -5.99 -5.46
C LEU A 100 -5.44 -5.66 -4.49
N LEU A 101 -6.66 -5.44 -5.00
CA LEU A 101 -7.83 -5.15 -4.18
C LEU A 101 -8.25 -6.35 -3.32
N LEU A 102 -8.18 -7.57 -3.86
CA LEU A 102 -8.43 -8.79 -3.11
C LEU A 102 -7.40 -8.98 -2.00
N MET A 103 -6.12 -8.77 -2.29
CA MET A 103 -5.05 -8.83 -1.30
C MET A 103 -5.29 -7.83 -0.17
N ARG A 104 -5.64 -6.57 -0.51
CA ARG A 104 -5.99 -5.55 0.48
C ARG A 104 -7.17 -5.99 1.34
N SER A 105 -8.22 -6.52 0.72
CA SER A 105 -9.43 -6.98 1.43
C SER A 105 -9.13 -8.15 2.39
N ILE A 106 -8.27 -9.09 1.98
CA ILE A 106 -7.85 -10.22 2.81
C ILE A 106 -7.03 -9.73 4.01
N LEU A 107 -6.08 -8.81 3.80
CA LEU A 107 -5.27 -8.26 4.90
C LEU A 107 -6.13 -7.53 5.93
N ILE A 108 -7.09 -6.73 5.46
CA ILE A 108 -8.04 -6.04 6.34
C ILE A 108 -8.82 -7.07 7.16
N THR A 109 -9.39 -8.06 6.49
CA THR A 109 -10.21 -9.10 7.14
C THR A 109 -9.39 -9.92 8.15
N ALA A 110 -8.18 -10.34 7.79
CA ALA A 110 -7.28 -11.09 8.66
C ALA A 110 -6.90 -10.28 9.91
N PHE A 111 -6.64 -8.99 9.74
CA PHE A 111 -6.27 -8.12 10.86
C PHE A 111 -7.44 -7.91 11.83
N TYR A 112 -8.64 -7.68 11.31
CA TYR A 112 -9.86 -7.56 12.13
C TYR A 112 -10.18 -8.87 12.87
N SER A 113 -10.03 -10.02 12.22
CA SER A 113 -10.30 -11.32 12.84
C SER A 113 -9.30 -11.70 13.94
N THR A 114 -8.03 -11.30 13.82
CA THR A 114 -7.01 -11.61 14.83
C THR A 114 -7.16 -10.75 16.09
N HIS A 115 -7.79 -9.58 15.98
CA HIS A 115 -7.89 -8.61 17.07
C HIS A 115 -9.33 -8.35 17.54
N SER A 116 -10.29 -9.21 17.17
CA SER A 116 -11.67 -9.07 17.64
C SER A 116 -11.85 -9.41 19.13
N ASP A 117 -10.89 -10.12 19.75
CA ASP A 117 -10.96 -10.56 21.15
C ASP A 117 -10.30 -9.59 22.16
N ILE A 118 -9.59 -8.55 21.70
CA ILE A 118 -8.89 -7.63 22.62
C ILE A 118 -9.85 -6.51 23.03
N GLU A 119 -10.68 -6.84 24.02
CA GLU A 119 -11.65 -5.96 24.68
C GLU A 119 -10.92 -4.95 25.60
N HIS A 120 -10.42 -3.82 25.08
CA HIS A 120 -10.34 -2.56 25.84
C HIS A 120 -10.07 -1.32 24.95
N ASN A 121 -10.98 -0.34 25.05
CA ASN A 121 -11.23 0.83 24.18
C ASN A 121 -10.12 1.88 23.98
N THR A 122 -8.85 1.66 24.33
CA THR A 122 -7.90 2.78 24.49
C THR A 122 -6.90 3.01 23.37
N THR A 123 -6.86 2.22 22.29
CA THR A 123 -5.93 2.47 21.16
C THR A 123 -6.44 1.98 19.80
N LEU A 124 -7.71 2.22 19.49
CA LEU A 124 -8.27 1.87 18.16
C LEU A 124 -7.58 2.68 17.04
N GLU A 125 -7.29 3.97 17.29
CA GLU A 125 -6.58 4.85 16.36
C GLU A 125 -5.14 4.37 16.06
N ALA A 126 -4.35 4.06 17.09
CA ALA A 126 -2.98 3.56 16.90
C ALA A 126 -2.94 2.23 16.13
N LYS A 127 -3.95 1.38 16.32
CA LYS A 127 -4.09 0.11 15.61
C LYS A 127 -4.44 0.32 14.13
N GLU A 128 -5.29 1.28 13.82
CA GLU A 128 -5.60 1.67 12.43
C GLU A 128 -4.37 2.25 11.72
N GLU A 129 -3.58 3.07 12.41
CA GLU A 129 -2.33 3.61 11.86
C GLU A 129 -1.33 2.49 11.55
N LEU A 130 -1.10 1.57 12.48
CA LEU A 130 -0.21 0.42 12.28
C LEU A 130 -0.68 -0.42 11.09
N MET A 131 -1.99 -0.67 10.99
CA MET A 131 -2.57 -1.41 9.89
C MET A 131 -2.36 -0.71 8.54
N ALA A 132 -2.53 0.61 8.48
CA ALA A 132 -2.26 1.39 7.28
C ALA A 132 -0.79 1.29 6.85
N GLN A 133 0.15 1.34 7.81
CA GLN A 133 1.58 1.17 7.54
C GLN A 133 1.92 -0.23 7.00
N ILE A 134 1.33 -1.30 7.57
CA ILE A 134 1.53 -2.67 7.08
C ILE A 134 1.00 -2.83 5.65
N ILE A 135 -0.18 -2.29 5.37
CA ILE A 135 -0.77 -2.35 4.03
C ILE A 135 0.13 -1.67 3.00
N ASP A 136 0.67 -0.49 3.30
CA ASP A 136 1.57 0.23 2.40
C ASP A 136 2.84 -0.58 2.09
N ILE A 137 3.48 -1.13 3.12
CA ILE A 137 4.65 -2.00 2.98
C ILE A 137 4.32 -3.17 2.05
N ILE A 138 3.22 -3.87 2.31
CA ILE A 138 2.84 -5.05 1.53
C ILE A 138 2.52 -4.69 0.07
N GLN A 139 1.76 -3.63 -0.18
CA GLN A 139 1.46 -3.14 -1.53
C GLN A 139 2.73 -2.81 -2.30
N LYS A 140 3.70 -2.17 -1.64
CA LYS A 140 4.98 -1.81 -2.22
C LYS A 140 5.78 -3.05 -2.64
N TYR A 141 5.95 -4.03 -1.75
CA TYR A 141 6.69 -5.25 -2.06
C TYR A 141 5.98 -6.14 -3.09
N TYR A 142 4.65 -6.21 -3.04
CA TYR A 142 3.85 -6.89 -4.06
C TYR A 142 4.08 -6.28 -5.45
N THR A 143 4.05 -4.95 -5.55
CA THR A 143 4.22 -4.24 -6.83
C THR A 143 5.61 -4.49 -7.42
N ILE A 144 6.66 -4.43 -6.58
CA ILE A 144 8.03 -4.76 -6.97
C ILE A 144 8.12 -6.21 -7.46
N GLY A 145 7.57 -7.15 -6.68
CA GLY A 145 7.55 -8.57 -7.04
C GLY A 145 6.83 -8.81 -8.37
N SER A 146 5.69 -8.17 -8.58
CA SER A 146 4.92 -8.28 -9.83
C SER A 146 5.66 -7.74 -11.04
N LEU A 147 6.34 -6.59 -10.93
CA LEU A 147 7.18 -6.05 -12.01
C LEU A 147 8.35 -6.98 -12.33
N PHE A 148 8.98 -7.53 -11.30
CA PHE A 148 10.09 -8.46 -11.46
C PHE A 148 9.65 -9.77 -12.13
N GLY A 149 8.56 -10.37 -11.65
CA GLY A 149 7.98 -11.58 -12.25
C GLY A 149 7.57 -11.37 -13.71
N PHE A 150 6.92 -10.24 -14.01
CA PHE A 150 6.54 -9.88 -15.38
C PHE A 150 7.75 -9.80 -16.31
N GLY A 151 8.80 -9.06 -15.93
CA GLY A 151 9.98 -8.92 -16.77
C GLY A 151 10.84 -10.18 -16.86
N LEU A 152 10.88 -11.01 -15.82
CA LEU A 152 11.48 -12.35 -15.90
C LEU A 152 10.75 -13.21 -16.92
N SER A 153 9.42 -13.28 -16.86
CA SER A 153 8.63 -14.03 -17.84
C SER A 153 8.78 -13.49 -19.25
N TRP A 154 8.90 -12.17 -19.42
CA TRP A 154 9.18 -11.57 -20.71
C TRP A 154 10.54 -12.03 -21.26
N THR A 155 11.57 -12.03 -20.42
CA THR A 155 12.92 -12.50 -20.79
C THR A 155 12.92 -13.99 -21.17
N VAL A 156 12.20 -14.82 -20.39
CA VAL A 156 12.06 -16.26 -20.68
C VAL A 156 11.33 -16.47 -22.00
N ALA A 157 10.28 -15.69 -22.28
CA ALA A 157 9.57 -15.72 -23.54
C ALA A 157 10.47 -15.37 -24.73
N ASP A 158 11.21 -14.25 -24.64
CA ASP A 158 12.17 -13.82 -25.66
C ASP A 158 13.25 -14.89 -25.92
N TYR A 159 13.71 -15.56 -24.85
CA TYR A 159 14.66 -16.66 -24.94
C TYR A 159 14.07 -17.88 -25.65
N LEU A 160 12.84 -18.28 -25.30
CA LEU A 160 12.13 -19.41 -25.92
C LEU A 160 11.83 -19.18 -27.40
N LEU A 161 11.54 -17.94 -27.80
CA LEU A 161 11.32 -17.57 -29.21
C LEU A 161 12.63 -17.47 -30.02
N GLY A 162 13.79 -17.58 -29.38
CA GLY A 162 15.09 -17.55 -30.06
C GLY A 162 15.50 -16.16 -30.59
N LEU A 163 14.83 -15.09 -30.12
CA LEU A 163 15.08 -13.70 -30.52
C LEU A 163 16.30 -13.12 -29.77
N LYS A 164 17.49 -13.68 -30.04
CA LYS A 164 18.74 -13.34 -29.33
C LYS A 164 19.08 -11.84 -29.36
N GLY A 165 18.63 -11.10 -30.36
CA GLY A 165 18.87 -9.66 -30.50
C GLY A 165 18.03 -8.76 -29.57
N HIS A 166 16.91 -9.26 -29.04
CA HIS A 166 16.00 -8.46 -28.20
C HIS A 166 16.18 -8.66 -26.68
N LEU A 167 17.05 -9.58 -26.27
CA LEU A 167 17.28 -9.84 -24.84
C LEU A 167 17.87 -8.63 -24.10
N TYR A 168 18.80 -7.91 -24.75
CA TYR A 168 19.48 -6.76 -24.14
C TYR A 168 18.52 -5.60 -23.79
N PRO A 169 17.66 -5.11 -24.70
CA PRO A 169 16.69 -4.07 -24.35
C PRO A 169 15.68 -4.52 -23.28
N SER A 170 15.23 -5.78 -23.28
CA SER A 170 14.36 -6.32 -22.22
C SER A 170 15.02 -6.23 -20.84
N PHE A 171 16.28 -6.65 -20.70
CA PHE A 171 17.01 -6.53 -19.43
C PHE A 171 17.27 -5.07 -19.02
N ALA A 172 17.54 -4.20 -19.98
CA ALA A 172 17.75 -2.78 -19.71
C ALA A 172 16.49 -2.12 -19.14
N THR A 173 15.31 -2.40 -19.73
CA THR A 173 14.03 -1.87 -19.23
C THR A 173 13.71 -2.38 -17.83
N LEU A 174 13.96 -3.66 -17.55
CA LEU A 174 13.81 -4.23 -16.21
C LEU A 174 14.75 -3.57 -15.19
N SER A 175 16.01 -3.36 -15.56
CA SER A 175 16.99 -2.69 -14.70
C SER A 175 16.59 -1.24 -14.40
N ILE A 176 16.13 -0.50 -15.41
CA ILE A 176 15.65 0.88 -15.25
C ILE A 176 14.42 0.91 -14.34
N ALA A 177 13.46 0.01 -14.52
CA ALA A 177 12.26 -0.07 -13.69
C ALA A 177 12.60 -0.36 -12.22
N ILE A 178 13.53 -1.29 -11.96
CA ILE A 178 14.00 -1.62 -10.61
C ILE A 178 14.70 -0.42 -9.98
N VAL A 179 15.61 0.24 -10.72
CA VAL A 179 16.32 1.44 -10.23
C VAL A 179 15.33 2.56 -9.93
N TRP A 180 14.34 2.79 -10.79
CA TRP A 180 13.30 3.79 -10.58
C TRP A 180 12.45 3.51 -9.35
N TYR A 181 12.21 2.25 -9.01
CA TYR A 181 11.40 1.89 -7.84
C TYR A 181 12.22 1.90 -6.52
N ILE A 182 13.51 1.55 -6.59
CA ILE A 182 14.41 1.54 -5.44
C ILE A 182 14.89 2.96 -5.08
N CYS A 183 15.16 3.82 -6.07
CA CYS A 183 15.79 5.13 -5.86
C CYS A 183 14.95 6.12 -5.00
N PRO A 184 13.62 6.24 -5.18
CA PRO A 184 12.78 7.11 -4.33
C PRO A 184 12.69 6.58 -2.89
N SER A 185 12.69 5.25 -2.75
CA SER A 185 12.55 4.56 -1.47
C SER A 185 13.74 4.79 -0.54
N THR A 186 14.95 4.94 -1.09
CA THR A 186 16.16 5.18 -0.30
C THR A 186 16.35 6.65 0.05
N LYS A 187 15.94 7.57 -0.83
CA LYS A 187 16.11 9.02 -0.60
C LYS A 187 15.07 9.61 0.35
N CYS A 188 13.82 9.12 0.35
CA CYS A 188 12.81 9.61 1.30
C CYS A 188 13.09 9.14 2.74
N ALA A 189 13.65 7.94 2.93
CA ALA A 189 14.02 7.44 4.26
C ALA A 189 15.14 8.30 4.91
N SER A 190 16.07 8.83 4.12
CA SER A 190 17.14 9.70 4.63
C SER A 190 16.67 11.12 4.95
N PHE A 191 15.60 11.61 4.34
CA PHE A 191 15.09 12.96 4.57
C PHE A 191 14.24 13.03 5.85
N LYS A 192 13.46 11.98 6.15
CA LYS A 192 12.60 11.93 7.34
C LYS A 192 13.40 11.89 8.67
N GLY A 193 14.62 11.35 8.65
CA GLY A 193 15.50 11.32 9.84
C GLY A 193 16.24 12.63 10.18
N HIS A 194 16.30 13.59 9.25
CA HIS A 194 17.00 14.87 9.49
C HIS A 194 16.05 16.01 9.85
N CYS A 195 14.76 15.91 9.52
CA CYS A 195 13.76 16.94 9.82
C CYS A 195 13.18 16.83 11.26
N GLY A 196 13.25 15.64 11.88
CA GLY A 196 12.77 15.42 13.26
C GLY A 196 13.70 15.87 14.40
N LYS A 197 14.84 16.52 14.10
CA LYS A 197 15.79 17.00 15.12
C LYS A 197 15.86 18.52 15.27
N ILE A 198 15.03 19.27 14.55
CA ILE A 198 15.01 20.75 14.61
C ILE A 198 13.68 21.24 15.20
N GLN A 199 13.35 20.84 16.42
CA GLN A 199 12.41 21.55 17.31
C GLN A 199 12.29 20.74 18.59
N ASP A 200 13.14 21.05 19.58
CA ASP A 200 12.90 20.83 21.02
C ASP A 200 14.05 21.41 21.89
N GLU A 201 14.86 22.33 21.35
CA GLU A 201 15.77 23.15 22.16
C GLU A 201 15.43 24.61 21.91
N ASP A 202 14.45 25.13 22.64
CA ASP A 202 14.41 26.50 23.19
C ASP A 202 12.99 26.82 23.71
N GLY A 203 12.59 26.08 24.74
CA GLY A 203 11.41 26.37 25.57
C GLY A 203 11.78 26.44 27.04
N LYS A 204 12.94 27.03 27.35
CA LYS A 204 13.39 27.35 28.70
C LYS A 204 12.57 28.49 29.30
N ASP A 205 12.14 28.25 30.53
CA ASP A 205 12.09 29.23 31.62
C ASP A 205 11.04 30.35 31.53
N HIS A 206 9.79 30.03 31.87
CA HIS A 206 9.04 30.93 32.75
C HIS A 206 8.39 30.15 33.89
N LEU A 207 9.11 30.18 35.02
CA LEU A 207 8.59 29.93 36.36
C LEU A 207 7.28 30.70 36.59
N GLY A 208 6.29 29.99 37.11
CA GLY A 208 5.18 30.59 37.83
C GLY A 208 4.57 29.57 38.79
N PRO A 209 4.98 29.54 40.06
CA PRO A 209 4.25 28.82 41.10
C PRO A 209 3.10 29.69 41.60
N ASN A 210 1.87 29.38 41.18
CA ASN A 210 0.63 29.75 41.88
C ASN A 210 -0.07 28.40 42.12
N ASN A 211 0.03 27.76 43.29
CA ASN A 211 -0.46 28.19 44.59
C ASN A 211 -1.82 28.92 44.52
N ASP A 212 -2.79 28.30 45.19
CA ASP A 212 -3.97 28.92 45.81
C ASP A 212 -5.23 29.15 44.96
N ILE A 213 -5.88 28.04 44.58
CA ILE A 213 -7.35 27.92 44.54
C ILE A 213 -7.69 26.55 45.17
N SER A 214 -7.48 26.32 46.47
CA SER A 214 -8.34 26.79 47.56
C SER A 214 -9.80 26.93 47.18
N ALA A 215 -10.55 25.89 47.54
CA ALA A 215 -11.60 26.05 48.55
C ALA A 215 -12.68 27.09 48.23
N ALA A 216 -13.56 26.79 47.27
CA ALA A 216 -14.86 27.44 47.18
C ALA A 216 -15.85 26.57 46.39
N LEU A 217 -16.25 25.41 46.94
CA LEU A 217 -17.56 24.79 46.63
C LEU A 217 -17.82 23.61 47.58
N ASP A 218 -17.70 23.91 48.88
CA ASP A 218 -18.23 23.08 49.96
C ASP A 218 -18.96 24.07 50.90
N LEU A 219 -20.29 24.17 50.75
CA LEU A 219 -21.31 24.79 51.63
C LEU A 219 -22.44 25.43 50.80
N GLU A 220 -23.47 24.65 50.48
CA GLU A 220 -24.85 25.06 50.80
C GLU A 220 -25.79 23.84 50.83
N HIS A 221 -26.04 23.35 52.05
CA HIS A 221 -27.31 22.76 52.46
C HIS A 221 -28.33 23.91 52.58
N PRO A 222 -29.64 23.75 52.29
CA PRO A 222 -30.48 23.04 53.26
C PRO A 222 -31.71 22.28 52.72
N ALA A 223 -32.10 21.31 53.56
CA ALA A 223 -33.42 20.74 53.78
C ALA A 223 -34.66 21.49 53.22
N SER A 224 -35.47 20.75 52.46
CA SER A 224 -36.95 20.79 52.40
C SER A 224 -37.38 19.57 51.57
N GLN A 225 -38.44 18.81 51.82
CA GLN A 225 -39.63 19.04 52.62
C GLN A 225 -40.31 17.67 52.84
N GLN A 226 -40.69 17.39 54.09
CA GLN A 226 -41.83 16.54 54.39
C GLN A 226 -43.12 17.24 53.93
N ALA A 227 -43.95 16.55 53.15
CA ALA A 227 -45.41 16.74 53.08
C ALA A 227 -45.98 15.46 52.44
N GLN A 228 -46.54 14.54 53.22
CA GLN A 228 -47.99 14.40 53.44
C GLN A 228 -48.78 14.19 52.14
N GLY A 229 -49.26 12.95 51.97
CA GLY A 229 -50.16 12.49 50.92
C GLY A 229 -50.22 10.97 50.92
#